data_AF-A0A3D5X967-F1
#
_entry.id   AF-A0A3D5X967-F1
#
_cell.length_a   1.000
_cell.length_b   1.000
_cell.length_c   1.000
_cell.angle_alpha   90.00
_cell.angle_beta   90.00
_cell.angle_gamma   90.00
#
_symmetry.space_group_name_H-M   'P 1'
#
loop_
_entity.id
_entity.type
_entity.pdbx_description
1 polymer ?
#
loop_
_entity_poly.entity_id
_entity_poly.type
_entity_poly.pdbx_seq_one_letter_code
_entity_poly.pdbx_strand_id
1 'polypeptide(L)'
;MKKRIVITACLTVVVALTVYLSVPQNHYIVKALIHQKPKIYHNTIFANRLVKVGEPDPWQTDSLFDAYHLTDNQLKALDSYKTVALLVARDSLLLF
;
A
#
# COMPACT_ATOMS: atom_id res chain seq x y z
N MET A 1 2.25 0.81 50.04
CA MET A 1 1.89 -0.54 49.52
C MET A 1 1.22 -0.51 48.15
N LYS A 2 0.13 0.26 47.95
CA LYS A 2 -0.59 0.35 46.66
C LYS A 2 0.29 0.68 45.43
N LYS A 3 1.22 1.65 45.53
CA LYS A 3 2.15 1.98 44.43
C LYS A 3 3.02 0.81 43.96
N ARG A 4 3.53 -0.01 44.89
CA ARG A 4 4.36 -1.18 44.54
C ARG A 4 3.54 -2.23 43.79
N ILE A 5 2.30 -2.47 44.23
CA ILE A 5 1.37 -3.39 43.57
C ILE A 5 1.03 -2.93 42.15
N VAL A 6 0.77 -1.63 41.96
CA VAL A 6 0.50 -1.06 40.62
C VAL A 6 1.71 -1.20 39.70
N ILE A 7 2.92 -0.90 40.21
CA ILE A 7 4.16 -1.04 39.43
C ILE A 7 4.37 -2.50 39.03
N THR A 8 4.23 -3.45 39.97
CA THR A 8 4.38 -4.88 39.66
C THR A 8 3.35 -5.33 38.64
N ALA A 9 2.08 -4.91 38.76
CA ALA A 9 1.03 -5.26 37.82
C ALA A 9 1.31 -4.71 36.41
N CYS A 10 1.72 -3.45 36.27
CA CYS A 10 2.15 -2.89 34.99
C CYS A 10 3.31 -3.68 34.39
N LEU A 11 4.28 -4.06 35.21
CA LEU A 11 5.45 -4.81 34.74
C LEU A 11 5.05 -6.20 34.24
N THR A 12 4.11 -6.87 34.93
CA THR A 12 3.56 -8.16 34.48
C THR A 12 2.86 -8.03 33.13
N VAL A 13 2.06 -6.97 32.94
CA VAL A 13 1.36 -6.70 31.67
C VAL A 13 2.35 -6.44 30.55
N VAL A 14 3.39 -5.65 30.78
CA VAL A 14 4.42 -5.35 29.77
C VAL A 14 5.14 -6.63 29.35
N VAL A 15 5.53 -7.48 30.31
CA VAL A 15 6.18 -8.76 30.01
C VAL A 15 5.25 -9.68 29.20
N ALA A 16 4.00 -9.83 29.63
CA ALA A 16 3.02 -10.65 28.92
C ALA A 16 2.78 -10.17 27.48
N LEU A 17 2.64 -8.85 27.29
CA LEU A 17 2.46 -8.24 25.98
C LEU A 17 3.70 -8.45 25.09
N THR A 18 4.90 -8.35 25.66
CA THR A 18 6.15 -8.55 24.93
C THR A 18 6.24 -9.99 24.42
N VAL A 19 5.99 -10.97 25.29
CA VAL A 19 5.98 -12.40 24.92
C VAL A 19 4.93 -12.67 23.84
N TYR A 20 3.72 -12.12 23.99
CA TYR A 20 2.66 -12.28 23.01
C TYR A 20 3.03 -11.70 21.64
N LEU A 21 3.61 -10.51 21.59
CA LEU A 21 4.00 -9.85 20.34
C LEU A 21 5.24 -10.47 19.67
N SER A 22 6.08 -11.19 20.43
CA SER A 22 7.22 -11.95 19.89
C SER A 22 6.83 -13.22 19.12
N VAL A 23 5.56 -13.66 19.19
CA VAL A 23 5.08 -14.81 18.42
C VAL A 23 4.97 -14.44 16.93
N PRO A 24 5.55 -15.22 15.99
CA PRO A 24 5.57 -14.88 14.57
C PRO A 24 4.20 -14.57 13.94
N GLN A 25 3.15 -15.25 14.39
CA GLN A 25 1.77 -15.03 13.96
C GLN A 25 1.29 -13.60 14.27
N ASN A 26 1.81 -12.98 15.33
CA ASN A 26 1.47 -11.63 15.78
C ASN A 26 2.38 -10.55 15.21
N HIS A 27 3.39 -10.90 14.38
CA HIS A 27 4.29 -9.94 13.75
C HIS A 27 3.57 -8.90 12.88
N TYR A 28 2.35 -9.21 12.41
CA TYR A 28 1.50 -8.23 11.74
C TYR A 28 1.23 -7.00 12.64
N ILE A 29 0.89 -7.23 13.91
CA ILE A 29 0.60 -6.18 14.90
C ILE A 29 1.87 -5.35 15.15
N VAL A 30 3.02 -6.02 15.31
CA VAL A 30 4.32 -5.36 15.50
C VAL A 30 4.66 -4.45 14.32
N LYS A 31 4.53 -4.95 13.08
CA LYS A 31 4.76 -4.16 11.86
C LYS A 31 3.81 -2.96 11.78
N ALA A 32 2.53 -3.12 12.13
CA ALA A 32 1.57 -2.02 12.16
C ALA A 32 1.95 -0.93 13.16
N LEU A 33 2.38 -1.31 14.37
CA LEU A 33 2.83 -0.37 15.42
C LEU A 33 4.12 0.38 15.04
N ILE A 34 5.03 -0.25 14.29
CA ILE A 34 6.26 0.39 13.80
C ILE A 34 5.95 1.35 12.65
N HIS A 35 5.19 0.88 11.65
CA HIS A 35 5.05 1.62 10.40
C HIS A 35 3.98 2.70 10.43
N GLN A 36 2.94 2.59 11.28
CA GLN A 36 1.84 3.52 11.64
C GLN A 36 1.10 4.25 10.50
N LYS A 37 1.82 4.81 9.53
CA LYS A 37 1.33 5.47 8.33
C LYS A 37 1.69 4.64 7.08
N PRO A 38 0.76 4.50 6.12
CA PRO A 38 1.07 3.90 4.83
C PRO A 38 2.07 4.78 4.08
N LYS A 39 3.06 4.15 3.43
CA LYS A 39 3.99 4.80 2.49
C LYS A 39 4.02 3.98 1.21
N ILE A 40 4.44 4.62 0.11
CA ILE A 40 4.42 4.03 -1.24
C ILE A 40 5.16 2.67 -1.30
N TYR A 41 6.26 2.52 -0.56
CA TYR A 41 7.07 1.30 -0.53
C TYR A 41 6.71 0.31 0.58
N HIS A 42 5.60 0.52 1.29
CA HIS A 42 5.17 -0.36 2.39
C HIS A 42 4.46 -1.64 1.93
N ASN A 43 4.30 -1.86 0.62
CA ASN A 43 3.76 -3.08 0.04
C ASN A 43 4.63 -4.32 0.30
N THR A 44 5.89 -4.17 0.67
CA THR A 44 6.79 -5.29 1.01
C THR A 44 6.77 -5.67 2.49
N ILE A 45 6.20 -4.81 3.34
CA ILE A 45 6.20 -5.01 4.81
C ILE A 45 5.22 -6.10 5.20
N PHE A 46 4.05 -6.12 4.54
CA PHE A 46 3.02 -7.11 4.78
C PHE A 46 3.06 -8.19 3.70
N ALA A 47 2.62 -9.39 4.06
CA ALA A 47 2.49 -10.46 3.07
C ALA A 47 1.46 -10.05 2.02
N ASN A 48 1.90 -9.94 0.77
CA ASN A 48 0.99 -9.69 -0.33
C ASN A 48 0.22 -10.96 -0.63
N ARG A 49 -1.09 -10.82 -0.80
CA ARG A 49 -1.91 -11.88 -1.40
C ARG A 49 -1.97 -11.64 -2.90
N LEU A 50 -1.76 -12.71 -3.66
CA LEU A 50 -2.05 -12.67 -5.08
C LEU A 50 -3.58 -12.71 -5.24
N VAL A 51 -4.15 -11.65 -5.79
CA VAL A 51 -5.55 -11.66 -6.23
C VAL A 51 -5.55 -12.25 -7.63
N LYS A 52 -5.98 -13.52 -7.74
CA LYS A 52 -6.12 -14.17 -9.04
C LYS A 52 -7.25 -13.48 -9.78
N VAL A 53 -6.89 -12.70 -10.78
CA VAL A 53 -7.81 -12.35 -11.86
C VAL A 53 -7.83 -13.58 -12.77
N GLY A 54 -9.00 -14.00 -13.24
CA GLY A 54 -9.14 -15.14 -14.16
C GLY A 54 -8.53 -14.82 -15.52
N GLU A 55 -9.26 -15.10 -16.59
CA GLU A 55 -8.91 -14.58 -17.91
C GLU A 55 -9.64 -13.23 -18.09
N PRO A 56 -8.95 -12.08 -17.99
CA PRO A 56 -9.58 -10.80 -18.22
C PRO A 56 -9.85 -10.60 -19.71
N ASP A 57 -11.01 -10.06 -20.04
CA ASP A 57 -11.26 -9.57 -21.40
C ASP A 57 -10.35 -8.37 -21.70
N PRO A 58 -9.80 -8.28 -22.93
CA PRO A 58 -9.03 -7.12 -23.33
C PRO A 58 -9.90 -5.86 -23.26
N TRP A 59 -9.30 -4.76 -22.82
CA TRP A 59 -9.96 -3.46 -22.82
C TRP A 59 -10.31 -3.04 -24.24
N GLN A 60 -11.54 -2.57 -24.42
CA GLN A 60 -11.98 -2.02 -25.69
C GLN A 60 -11.29 -0.67 -25.93
N THR A 61 -10.90 -0.41 -27.17
CA THR A 61 -10.17 0.80 -27.57
C THR A 61 -11.07 1.75 -28.35
N ASP A 62 -10.86 3.04 -28.15
CA ASP A 62 -11.50 4.10 -28.91
C ASP A 62 -10.93 4.11 -30.34
N SER A 63 -11.68 4.68 -31.31
CA SER A 63 -11.20 4.81 -32.68
C SER A 63 -9.95 5.71 -32.80
N LEU A 64 -9.70 6.54 -31.80
CA LEU A 64 -8.53 7.41 -31.68
C LEU A 64 -7.44 6.84 -30.76
N PHE A 65 -7.53 5.56 -30.38
CA PHE A 65 -6.51 4.93 -29.54
C PHE A 65 -5.12 5.08 -30.15
N ASP A 66 -4.16 5.55 -29.35
CA ASP A 66 -2.76 5.80 -29.75
C ASP A 66 -2.56 6.87 -30.85
N ALA A 67 -3.62 7.62 -31.21
CA ALA A 67 -3.51 8.72 -32.17
C ALA A 67 -2.93 10.00 -31.54
N TYR A 68 -2.97 10.10 -30.21
CA TYR A 68 -2.48 11.25 -29.47
C TYR A 68 -1.03 11.03 -29.01
N HIS A 69 -0.15 11.98 -29.30
CA HIS A 69 1.21 11.99 -28.78
C HIS A 69 1.39 13.17 -27.82
N LEU A 70 1.95 12.88 -26.64
CA LEU A 70 2.29 13.90 -25.67
C LEU A 70 3.34 14.86 -26.24
N THR A 71 3.11 16.15 -26.06
CA THR A 71 4.12 17.18 -26.36
C THR A 71 5.24 17.17 -25.32
N ASP A 72 6.42 17.68 -25.68
CA ASP A 72 7.56 17.79 -24.76
C ASP A 72 7.22 18.54 -23.46
N ASN A 73 6.36 19.55 -23.54
CA ASN A 73 5.93 20.30 -22.36
C ASN A 73 5.06 19.45 -21.43
N GLN A 74 4.20 18.59 -21.98
CA GLN A 74 3.39 17.68 -21.20
C GLN A 74 4.24 16.56 -20.59
N LEU A 75 5.21 16.02 -21.34
CA LEU A 75 6.17 15.05 -20.80
C LEU A 75 6.96 15.65 -19.63
N LYS A 76 7.44 16.90 -19.76
CA LYS A 76 8.09 17.62 -18.66
C LYS A 76 7.18 17.83 -17.46
N ALA A 77 5.89 18.12 -17.68
CA ALA A 77 4.93 18.26 -16.60
C ALA A 77 4.74 16.92 -15.86
N LEU A 78 4.57 15.82 -16.60
CA LEU A 78 4.42 14.48 -16.02
C LEU A 78 5.65 14.07 -15.19
N ASP A 79 6.86 14.38 -15.68
CA ASP A 79 8.11 14.15 -14.97
C ASP A 79 8.22 15.00 -13.69
N SER A 80 7.81 16.27 -13.74
CA SER A 80 7.81 17.16 -12.57
C SER A 80 6.92 16.65 -11.43
N TYR A 81 5.81 15.99 -11.78
CA TYR A 81 4.90 15.35 -10.82
C TYR A 81 5.34 13.93 -10.43
N LYS A 82 6.44 13.42 -11.00
CA LYS A 82 6.90 12.03 -10.83
C LYS A 82 5.81 11.02 -11.18
N THR A 83 5.09 11.30 -12.27
CA THR A 83 4.01 10.44 -12.75
C THR A 83 4.58 9.10 -13.22
N VAL A 84 4.06 8.00 -12.72
CA VAL A 84 4.53 6.65 -13.07
C VAL A 84 3.76 6.02 -14.24
N ALA A 85 2.50 6.43 -14.44
CA ALA A 85 1.65 6.00 -15.54
C ALA A 85 0.53 7.04 -15.75
N LEU A 86 0.11 7.25 -17.00
CA LEU A 86 -1.04 8.04 -17.40
C LEU A 86 -1.96 7.14 -18.23
N LEU A 87 -3.25 7.18 -17.94
CA LEU A 87 -4.29 6.47 -18.68
C LEU A 87 -5.49 7.41 -18.88
N VAL A 88 -5.98 7.49 -20.11
CA VAL A 88 -7.15 8.25 -20.52
C VAL A 88 -8.15 7.29 -21.13
N ALA A 89 -9.34 7.22 -20.54
CA ALA A 89 -10.46 6.45 -21.06
C ALA A 89 -11.66 7.38 -21.28
N ARG A 90 -12.39 7.14 -22.37
CA ARG A 90 -13.62 7.85 -22.74
C ARG A 90 -14.69 6.83 -23.08
N ASP A 91 -15.87 6.95 -22.48
CA ASP A 91 -17.01 6.06 -22.74
C ASP A 91 -16.66 4.56 -22.60
N SER A 92 -15.87 4.22 -21.57
CA SER A 92 -15.33 2.87 -21.31
C SER A 92 -14.35 2.33 -22.35
N LEU A 93 -13.93 3.15 -23.30
CA LEU A 93 -12.90 2.84 -24.30
C LEU A 93 -11.58 3.49 -23.94
N LEU A 94 -10.48 2.79 -24.15
CA LEU A 94 -9.14 3.37 -23.99
C LEU A 94 -8.83 4.35 -25.10
N LEU A 95 -8.27 5.49 -24.74
CA LEU A 95 -7.88 6.54 -25.68
C LEU A 95 -6.36 6.75 -25.71
N PHE A 96 -5.73 6.77 -24.54
CA PHE A 96 -4.30 7.04 -24.39
C PHE A 96 -3.76 6.40 -23.10
#